data_AF-A0A354GMV1-F1
#
_entry.id   AF-A0A354GMV1-F1
#
_cell.length_a   1.000
_cell.length_b   1.000
_cell.length_c   1.000
_cell.angle_alpha   90.00
_cell.angle_beta   90.00
_cell.angle_gamma   90.00
#
_symmetry.space_group_name_H-M   'P 1'
#
loop_
_entity.id
_entity.type
_entity.pdbx_description
1 polymer ?
#
loop_
_entity_poly.entity_id
_entity_poly.type
_entity_poly.pdbx_seq_one_letter_code
_entity_poly.pdbx_strand_id
1 'polypeptide(L)'
;MAGMRWGDVSSKKIFLDFISPVIPYGKRGGEFMTRATLRAFHRSLRDRRKKLGMSLDVLAVRSGLSRATVVRIVSGKHTSVSILNVAALAEALGVAVELRPTEQGVNLEFTPTAVEDFVEKQAHYQAKRLVGMVQGTMGLEAQALDAATASKLVDKTRRKLANSSWKKLWYE
;
A
#
# COMPACT_ATOMS: atom_id res chain seq x y z
N MET A 1 -32.07 -11.47 -28.39
CA MET A 1 -31.64 -10.66 -27.23
C MET A 1 -31.52 -11.58 -26.03
N ALA A 2 -30.30 -12.01 -25.71
CA ALA A 2 -30.01 -12.80 -24.52
C ALA A 2 -28.84 -12.11 -23.82
N GLY A 3 -29.14 -11.39 -22.74
CA GLY A 3 -28.16 -10.71 -21.91
C GLY A 3 -28.21 -11.29 -20.50
N MET A 4 -27.12 -11.94 -20.09
CA MET A 4 -26.60 -12.21 -18.73
C MET A 4 -25.70 -13.46 -18.82
N ARG A 5 -24.52 -13.59 -18.20
CA ARG A 5 -23.90 -12.93 -17.03
C ARG A 5 -22.45 -13.47 -16.86
N TRP A 6 -21.65 -12.80 -16.02
CA TRP A 6 -20.52 -13.28 -15.17
C TRP A 6 -19.11 -12.73 -15.45
N GLY A 7 -18.52 -12.19 -14.37
CA GLY A 7 -17.16 -11.66 -14.25
C GLY A 7 -17.21 -10.23 -13.70
N ASP A 8 -17.44 -9.99 -12.42
CA ASP A 8 -16.41 -10.21 -11.40
C ASP A 8 -17.03 -10.37 -9.99
N VAL A 9 -17.06 -11.63 -9.52
CA VAL A 9 -17.40 -12.01 -8.14
C VAL A 9 -16.10 -12.23 -7.32
N SER A 10 -14.93 -11.99 -7.92
CA SER A 10 -13.61 -12.18 -7.28
C SER A 10 -13.29 -11.04 -6.31
N SER A 11 -13.71 -9.82 -6.63
CA SER A 11 -13.54 -8.65 -5.76
C SER A 11 -14.24 -8.76 -4.39
N LYS A 12 -15.32 -9.55 -4.28
CA LYS A 12 -16.01 -9.79 -2.99
C LYS A 12 -15.38 -10.91 -2.15
N LYS A 13 -14.64 -11.83 -2.76
CA LYS A 13 -13.93 -12.90 -2.03
C LYS A 13 -12.63 -12.40 -1.40
N ILE A 14 -11.95 -11.45 -2.05
CA ILE A 14 -10.78 -10.75 -1.50
C ILE A 14 -11.17 -9.85 -0.32
N PHE A 15 -12.42 -9.38 -0.29
CA PHE A 15 -13.01 -8.57 0.78
C PHE A 15 -13.17 -9.31 2.11
N LEU A 16 -13.20 -10.65 2.12
CA LEU A 16 -13.40 -11.46 3.34
C LEU A 16 -12.09 -11.91 4.02
N ASP A 17 -10.96 -11.90 3.30
CA ASP A 17 -9.65 -12.26 3.87
C ASP A 17 -8.99 -11.10 4.62
N PHE A 18 -9.40 -9.86 4.34
CA PHE A 18 -9.03 -8.69 5.12
C PHE A 18 -10.19 -8.36 6.04
N ILE A 19 -10.19 -8.96 7.23
CA ILE A 19 -11.06 -8.52 8.33
C ILE A 19 -10.75 -7.04 8.54
N SER A 20 -11.55 -6.14 7.97
CA SER A 20 -11.50 -4.71 8.27
C SER A 20 -11.82 -4.58 9.75
N PRO A 21 -10.83 -4.36 10.62
CA PRO A 21 -11.14 -4.07 11.99
C PRO A 21 -11.61 -2.62 11.98
N VAL A 22 -12.92 -2.43 12.04
CA VAL A 22 -13.49 -1.13 12.37
C VAL A 22 -12.94 -0.78 13.76
N ILE A 23 -12.05 0.21 13.85
CA ILE A 23 -11.47 0.62 15.14
C ILE A 23 -12.28 1.80 15.67
N PRO A 24 -13.15 1.60 16.69
CA PRO A 24 -13.89 2.70 17.28
C PRO A 24 -12.98 3.63 18.10
N TYR A 25 -13.09 4.93 17.85
CA TYR A 25 -12.42 5.99 18.60
C TYR A 25 -13.47 7.01 19.05
N GLY A 26 -13.93 6.92 20.31
CA GLY A 26 -14.90 7.89 20.85
C GLY A 26 -15.56 7.51 22.17
N LYS A 27 -15.37 8.40 23.16
CA LYS A 27 -16.02 8.55 24.48
C LYS A 27 -15.91 7.40 25.52
N ARG A 28 -15.41 7.81 26.69
CA ARG A 28 -15.32 7.14 28.01
C ARG A 28 -16.20 5.88 28.11
N GLY A 29 -15.55 4.72 28.11
CA GLY A 29 -16.20 3.40 28.09
C GLY A 29 -15.77 2.51 26.92
N GLY A 30 -14.79 2.95 26.13
CA GLY A 30 -14.37 2.31 24.88
C GLY A 30 -14.14 0.81 25.02
N GLU A 31 -14.88 0.03 24.22
CA GLU A 31 -14.54 -1.33 23.91
C GLU A 31 -13.11 -1.35 23.36
N PHE A 32 -12.16 -1.69 24.23
CA PHE A 32 -10.79 -1.91 23.82
C PHE A 32 -10.82 -2.92 22.69
N MET A 33 -10.18 -2.57 21.56
CA MET A 33 -9.94 -3.48 20.45
C MET A 33 -9.56 -4.84 21.01
N THR A 34 -10.43 -5.83 20.83
CA THR A 34 -10.23 -7.11 21.52
C THR A 34 -8.85 -7.66 21.14
N ARG A 35 -8.20 -8.40 22.04
CA ARG A 35 -6.91 -9.04 21.71
C ARG A 35 -7.00 -9.88 20.43
N ALA A 36 -8.18 -10.42 20.11
CA ALA A 36 -8.44 -11.12 18.86
C ALA A 36 -8.41 -10.18 17.64
N THR A 37 -9.11 -9.06 17.69
CA THR A 37 -9.14 -8.03 16.63
C THR A 37 -7.74 -7.48 16.33
N LEU A 38 -6.96 -7.18 17.37
CA LEU A 38 -5.59 -6.69 17.22
C LEU A 38 -4.68 -7.74 16.57
N ARG A 39 -4.79 -9.02 16.95
CA ARG A 39 -4.04 -10.11 16.31
C ARG A 39 -4.42 -10.30 14.85
N ALA A 40 -5.71 -10.19 14.51
CA ALA A 40 -6.19 -10.26 13.13
C ALA A 40 -5.60 -9.14 12.28
N PHE A 41 -5.58 -7.91 12.82
CA PHE A 41 -4.95 -6.76 12.19
C PHE A 41 -3.45 -6.96 11.92
N HIS A 42 -2.68 -7.39 12.92
CA HIS A 42 -1.25 -7.64 12.72
C HIS A 42 -0.97 -8.75 11.70
N ARG A 43 -1.85 -9.76 11.64
CA ARG A 43 -1.77 -10.83 10.63
C ARG A 43 -2.04 -10.28 9.23
N SER A 44 -3.07 -9.44 9.06
CA SER A 44 -3.41 -8.87 7.77
C SER A 44 -2.29 -7.99 7.20
N LEU A 45 -1.63 -7.18 8.04
CA LEU A 45 -0.44 -6.40 7.64
C LEU A 45 0.71 -7.31 7.17
N ARG A 46 0.96 -8.40 7.90
CA ARG A 46 2.04 -9.35 7.58
C ARG A 46 1.77 -10.06 6.25
N ASP A 47 0.54 -10.48 6.03
CA ASP A 47 0.14 -11.20 4.82
C ASP A 47 0.12 -10.25 3.63
N ARG A 48 -0.34 -9.01 3.80
CA ARG A 48 -0.24 -7.96 2.78
C ARG A 48 1.20 -7.71 2.37
N ARG A 49 2.11 -7.51 3.32
CA ARG A 49 3.55 -7.34 3.04
C ARG A 49 4.12 -8.52 2.25
N LYS A 50 3.75 -9.76 2.62
CA LYS A 50 4.18 -10.98 1.92
C LYS A 50 3.64 -11.04 0.49
N LYS A 51 2.35 -10.73 0.29
CA LYS A 51 1.71 -10.67 -1.04
C LYS A 51 2.42 -9.66 -1.95
N LEU A 52 2.84 -8.51 -1.40
CA LEU A 52 3.62 -7.51 -2.12
C LEU A 52 5.10 -7.90 -2.33
N GLY A 53 5.60 -8.95 -1.67
CA GLY A 53 7.01 -9.34 -1.73
C GLY A 53 7.97 -8.33 -1.08
N MET A 54 7.48 -7.40 -0.26
CA MET A 54 8.30 -6.39 0.41
C MET A 54 9.08 -6.99 1.59
N SER A 55 10.37 -6.68 1.71
CA SER A 55 11.13 -6.98 2.93
C SER A 55 10.73 -6.03 4.08
N LEU A 56 11.14 -6.34 5.31
CA LEU A 56 10.92 -5.45 6.45
C LEU A 56 11.75 -4.17 6.34
N ASP A 57 12.92 -4.25 5.72
CA ASP A 57 13.83 -3.11 5.51
C ASP A 57 13.24 -2.14 4.49
N VAL A 58 12.74 -2.67 3.37
CA VAL A 58 11.99 -1.91 2.36
C VAL A 58 10.78 -1.23 3.00
N LEU A 59 10.00 -1.97 3.80
CA LEU A 59 8.83 -1.40 4.47
C LEU A 59 9.22 -0.29 5.46
N ALA A 60 10.33 -0.44 6.17
CA ALA A 60 10.87 0.57 7.08
C ALA A 60 11.22 1.87 6.34
N VAL A 61 11.99 1.77 5.25
CA VAL A 61 12.33 2.92 4.41
C VAL A 61 11.07 3.60 3.87
N ARG A 62 10.15 2.84 3.28
CA ARG A 62 8.91 3.39 2.68
C ARG A 62 7.97 4.03 3.69
N SER A 63 7.92 3.52 4.92
CA SER A 63 7.08 4.09 5.98
C SER A 63 7.77 5.22 6.76
N GLY A 64 9.06 5.50 6.49
CA GLY A 64 9.85 6.45 7.28
C GLY A 64 10.07 6.01 8.73
N LEU A 65 9.91 4.72 9.04
CA LEU A 65 10.03 4.17 10.39
C LEU A 65 11.33 3.41 10.57
N SER A 66 11.83 3.33 11.81
CA SER A 66 12.94 2.44 12.12
C SER A 66 12.54 0.96 11.89
N ARG A 67 13.50 0.13 11.47
CA ARG A 67 13.30 -1.31 11.33
C ARG A 67 12.75 -1.96 12.60
N ALA A 68 13.23 -1.53 13.77
CA ALA A 68 12.76 -2.02 15.05
C ALA A 68 11.28 -1.68 15.28
N THR A 69 10.86 -0.47 14.92
CA THR A 69 9.44 -0.05 14.98
C THR A 69 8.59 -0.91 14.07
N VAL A 70 9.00 -1.10 12.80
CA VAL A 70 8.26 -1.95 11.85
C VAL A 70 8.13 -3.39 12.38
N VAL A 71 9.21 -3.99 12.90
CA VAL A 71 9.16 -5.34 13.48
C VAL A 71 8.18 -5.39 14.66
N ARG A 72 8.21 -4.42 15.57
CA ARG A 72 7.27 -4.36 16.70
C ARG A 72 5.82 -4.30 16.22
N ILE A 73 5.52 -3.44 15.24
CA ILE A 73 4.17 -3.30 14.66
C ILE A 73 3.73 -4.57 13.94
N VAL A 74 4.54 -5.12 13.03
CA VAL A 74 4.15 -6.29 12.23
C VAL A 74 4.09 -7.59 13.06
N SER A 75 4.88 -7.66 14.14
CA SER A 75 4.89 -8.80 15.05
C SER A 75 3.71 -8.83 16.02
N GLY A 76 3.13 -7.66 16.35
CA GLY A 76 2.07 -7.52 17.35
C GLY A 76 2.54 -7.77 18.80
N LYS A 77 3.86 -7.69 19.05
CA LYS A 77 4.45 -7.93 20.38
C LYS A 77 4.35 -6.75 21.35
N HIS A 78 3.92 -5.57 20.90
CA HIS A 78 3.70 -4.40 21.74
C HIS A 78 2.25 -3.95 21.66
N THR A 79 1.63 -3.71 22.82
CA THR A 79 0.25 -3.25 22.96
C THR A 79 0.10 -1.73 22.77
N SER A 80 1.19 -0.96 22.89
CA SER A 80 1.19 0.50 22.71
C SER A 80 1.97 0.89 21.46
N VAL A 81 1.27 1.05 20.34
CA VAL A 81 1.83 1.59 19.10
C VAL A 81 1.08 2.88 18.76
N SER A 82 1.81 3.94 18.39
CA SER A 82 1.20 5.17 17.89
C SER A 82 0.36 4.90 16.65
N ILE A 83 -0.88 5.42 16.61
CA ILE A 83 -1.78 5.34 15.46
C ILE A 83 -1.11 5.91 14.21
N LEU A 84 -0.32 6.97 14.34
CA LEU A 84 0.42 7.57 13.23
C LEU A 84 1.43 6.59 12.60
N ASN A 85 2.12 5.79 13.43
CA ASN A 85 3.06 4.80 12.91
C ASN A 85 2.33 3.64 12.22
N VAL A 86 1.14 3.28 12.72
CA VAL A 86 0.30 2.26 12.09
C VAL A 86 -0.23 2.78 10.75
N ALA A 87 -0.67 4.03 10.68
CA ALA A 87 -1.12 4.66 9.45
C ALA A 87 -0.01 4.75 8.40
N ALA A 88 1.17 5.25 8.77
CA ALA A 88 2.33 5.32 7.86
C ALA A 88 2.73 3.94 7.31
N LEU A 89 2.66 2.90 8.14
CA LEU A 89 2.95 1.53 7.72
C LEU A 89 1.84 0.95 6.82
N ALA A 90 0.57 1.27 7.09
CA ALA A 90 -0.57 0.87 6.27
C ALA A 90 -0.51 1.53 4.88
N GLU A 91 -0.24 2.83 4.83
CA GLU A 91 -0.06 3.58 3.57
C GLU A 91 1.09 3.01 2.74
N ALA A 92 2.23 2.70 3.37
CA ALA A 92 3.37 2.06 2.70
C ALA A 92 3.03 0.69 2.08
N LEU A 93 2.00 0.00 2.58
CA LEU A 93 1.47 -1.28 2.08
C LEU A 93 0.29 -1.11 1.10
N GLY A 94 -0.04 0.12 0.72
CA GLY A 94 -1.14 0.43 -0.18
C GLY A 94 -2.51 0.26 0.48
N VAL A 95 -2.60 0.50 1.78
CA VAL A 95 -3.83 0.47 2.55
C VAL A 95 -4.20 1.91 2.89
N ALA A 96 -5.33 2.38 2.36
CA ALA A 96 -5.86 3.70 2.70
C ALA A 96 -6.40 3.67 4.13
N VAL A 97 -6.14 4.75 4.88
CA VAL A 97 -6.61 4.91 6.26
C VAL A 97 -7.57 6.09 6.28
N GLU A 98 -8.83 5.80 6.54
CA GLU A 98 -9.90 6.82 6.54
C GLU A 98 -10.53 6.91 7.92
N LEU A 99 -10.87 8.15 8.33
CA LEU A 99 -11.71 8.39 9.49
C LEU A 99 -13.16 8.49 9.03
N ARG A 100 -14.00 7.55 9.46
CA ARG A 100 -15.43 7.55 9.16
C ARG A 100 -16.24 7.93 10.39
N PRO A 101 -17.02 9.03 10.34
CA PRO A 101 -17.98 9.35 11.39
C PRO A 101 -19.01 8.23 11.52
N THR A 102 -19.36 7.88 12.75
CA THR A 102 -20.44 6.96 13.09
C THR A 102 -21.32 7.56 14.17
N GLU A 103 -22.50 6.97 14.39
CA GLU A 103 -23.42 7.39 15.47
C GLU A 103 -22.74 7.36 16.86
N GLN A 104 -21.70 6.54 17.02
CA GLN A 104 -20.99 6.30 18.28
C GLN A 104 -19.63 7.02 18.37
N GLY A 105 -19.20 7.74 17.32
CA GLY A 105 -17.91 8.44 17.33
C GLY A 105 -17.23 8.48 15.96
N VAL A 106 -15.93 8.22 15.93
CA VAL A 106 -15.14 8.16 14.69
C VAL A 106 -14.46 6.81 14.61
N ASN A 107 -14.61 6.13 13.49
CA ASN A 107 -13.96 4.84 13.25
C ASN A 107 -12.77 5.01 12.28
N LEU A 108 -11.66 4.33 12.56
CA LEU A 108 -10.59 4.16 11.58
C LEU A 108 -10.93 2.96 10.68
N GLU A 109 -11.04 3.22 9.39
CA GLU A 109 -11.24 2.22 8.34
C GLU A 109 -9.94 2.03 7.55
N PHE A 110 -9.58 0.77 7.32
CA PHE A 110 -8.40 0.39 6.56
C PHE A 110 -8.82 -0.31 5.28
N THR A 111 -8.59 0.34 4.14
CA THR A 111 -9.06 -0.15 2.83
C THR A 111 -7.86 -0.53 1.97
N PRO A 112 -7.55 -1.83 1.80
CA PRO A 112 -6.46 -2.26 0.97
C PRO A 112 -6.76 -2.02 -0.51
N THR A 113 -5.83 -1.41 -1.23
CA THR A 113 -5.85 -1.37 -2.70
C THR A 113 -5.61 -2.79 -3.23
N ALA A 114 -6.11 -3.15 -4.41
CA ALA A 114 -5.71 -4.42 -5.05
C ALA A 114 -4.17 -4.50 -5.18
N VAL A 115 -3.61 -5.70 -5.10
CA VAL A 115 -2.14 -5.88 -5.14
C VAL A 115 -1.61 -5.40 -6.48
N GLU A 116 -2.29 -5.79 -7.55
CA GLU A 116 -1.98 -5.51 -8.94
C GLU A 116 -2.04 -4.00 -9.20
N ASP A 117 -3.11 -3.34 -8.76
CA ASP A 117 -3.27 -1.89 -8.90
C ASP A 117 -2.19 -1.11 -8.15
N PHE A 118 -1.82 -1.58 -6.95
CA PHE A 118 -0.78 -0.93 -6.16
C PHE A 118 0.61 -1.10 -6.78
N VAL A 119 0.92 -2.30 -7.28
CA VAL A 119 2.13 -2.61 -8.03
C VAL A 119 2.22 -1.75 -9.30
N GLU A 120 1.13 -1.66 -10.06
CA GLU A 120 1.05 -0.87 -11.28
C GLU A 120 1.27 0.63 -11.00
N LYS A 121 0.64 1.17 -9.95
CA LYS A 121 0.86 2.56 -9.51
C LYS A 121 2.33 2.81 -9.15
N GLN A 122 2.97 1.91 -8.40
CA GLN A 122 4.38 2.04 -8.05
C GLN A 122 5.29 1.94 -9.28
N ALA A 123 5.03 1.00 -10.19
CA ALA A 123 5.80 0.85 -11.42
C ALA A 123 5.73 2.11 -12.29
N HIS A 124 4.55 2.73 -12.36
CA HIS A 124 4.37 3.99 -13.07
C HIS A 124 5.13 5.15 -12.41
N TYR A 125 5.06 5.26 -11.08
CA TYR A 125 5.82 6.26 -10.32
C TYR A 125 7.33 6.14 -10.57
N GLN A 126 7.88 4.93 -10.47
CA GLN A 126 9.31 4.70 -10.71
C GLN A 126 9.71 4.93 -12.16
N ALA A 127 8.89 4.51 -13.12
CA ALA A 127 9.12 4.78 -14.53
C ALA A 127 9.23 6.29 -14.80
N LYS A 128 8.31 7.09 -14.25
CA LYS A 128 8.35 8.55 -14.35
C LYS A 128 9.63 9.13 -13.75
N ARG A 129 10.01 8.68 -12.56
CA ARG A 129 11.24 9.15 -11.89
C ARG A 129 12.49 8.81 -12.69
N LEU A 130 12.63 7.57 -13.17
CA LEU A 130 13.77 7.11 -13.96
C LEU A 130 13.89 7.88 -15.28
N VAL A 131 12.80 7.99 -16.04
CA VAL A 131 12.78 8.73 -17.31
C VAL A 131 13.06 10.21 -17.06
N GLY A 132 12.49 10.79 -15.99
CA GLY A 132 12.75 12.17 -15.60
C GLY A 132 14.22 12.45 -15.28
N MET A 133 14.91 11.53 -14.59
CA MET A 133 16.35 11.65 -14.33
C MET A 133 17.16 11.65 -15.63
N VAL A 134 16.87 10.72 -16.55
CA VAL A 134 17.55 10.64 -17.86
C VAL A 134 17.27 11.88 -18.71
N GLN A 135 16.02 12.36 -18.73
CA GLN A 135 15.65 13.57 -19.47
C GLN A 135 16.33 14.82 -18.88
N GLY A 136 16.46 14.90 -17.55
CA GLY A 136 17.19 15.97 -16.87
C GLY A 136 18.65 16.02 -17.29
N THR A 137 19.33 14.87 -17.35
CA THR A 137 20.72 14.81 -17.81
C THR A 137 20.86 15.14 -19.30
N MET A 138 19.98 14.63 -20.16
CA MET A 138 20.01 14.94 -21.60
C MET A 138 19.67 16.40 -21.91
N GLY A 139 18.82 17.03 -21.09
CA GLY A 139 18.48 18.45 -21.23
C GLY A 139 19.69 19.36 -21.00
N LEU A 140 20.59 18.99 -20.09
CA LEU A 140 21.86 19.70 -19.88
C LEU A 140 22.81 19.58 -21.09
N GLU A 141 22.64 18.52 -21.89
CA GLU A 141 23.40 18.26 -23.12
C GLU A 141 22.70 18.80 -24.39
N ALA A 142 21.65 19.60 -24.24
CA ALA A 142 20.81 20.13 -25.32
C ALA A 142 20.13 19.05 -26.20
N GLN A 143 19.92 17.84 -25.66
CA GLN A 143 19.31 16.69 -26.35
C GLN A 143 17.99 16.24 -25.70
N ALA A 144 17.21 17.19 -25.16
CA ALA A 144 15.95 16.85 -24.48
C ALA A 144 14.96 16.15 -25.43
N LEU A 145 14.35 15.07 -24.95
CA LEU A 145 13.27 14.39 -25.66
C LEU A 145 11.99 15.24 -25.65
N ASP A 146 11.21 15.14 -26.72
CA ASP A 146 9.86 15.69 -26.75
C ASP A 146 8.93 14.94 -25.77
N ALA A 147 7.82 15.58 -25.39
CA ALA A 147 6.88 15.05 -24.41
C ALA A 147 6.24 13.72 -24.84
N ALA A 148 5.99 13.51 -26.13
CA ALA A 148 5.38 12.27 -26.62
C ALA A 148 6.37 11.11 -26.55
N THR A 149 7.64 11.34 -26.90
CA THR A 149 8.71 10.33 -26.75
C THR A 149 8.95 10.00 -25.28
N ALA A 150 9.01 11.00 -24.39
CA ALA A 150 9.14 10.78 -22.95
C ALA A 150 7.99 9.92 -22.39
N SER A 151 6.74 10.21 -22.79
CA SER A 151 5.57 9.42 -22.37
C SER A 151 5.68 7.96 -22.82
N LYS A 152 6.09 7.70 -24.07
CA LYS A 152 6.30 6.33 -24.58
C LYS A 152 7.36 5.57 -23.78
N LEU A 153 8.44 6.26 -23.38
CA LEU A 153 9.48 5.67 -22.54
C LEU A 153 8.98 5.35 -21.13
N VAL A 154 8.16 6.22 -20.53
CA VAL A 154 7.50 5.96 -19.24
C VAL A 154 6.65 4.71 -19.34
N ASP A 155 5.79 4.58 -20.37
CA ASP A 155 4.93 3.41 -20.54
C ASP A 155 5.72 2.12 -20.76
N LYS A 156 6.75 2.15 -21.60
CA LYS A 156 7.63 1.00 -21.84
C LYS A 156 8.33 0.58 -20.54
N THR A 157 8.85 1.53 -19.78
CA THR A 157 9.55 1.29 -18.52
C THR A 157 8.60 0.76 -17.45
N ARG A 158 7.39 1.35 -17.34
CA ARG A 158 6.34 0.89 -16.43
C ARG A 158 6.00 -0.57 -16.67
N ARG A 159 5.70 -0.97 -17.92
CA ARG A 159 5.39 -2.37 -18.26
C ARG A 159 6.53 -3.30 -17.90
N LYS A 160 7.77 -2.90 -18.18
CA LYS A 160 8.97 -3.69 -17.83
C LYS A 160 9.10 -3.85 -16.31
N LEU A 161 8.85 -2.80 -15.52
CA LEU A 161 8.91 -2.85 -14.06
C LEU A 161 7.78 -3.72 -13.48
N ALA A 162 6.55 -3.55 -13.94
CA ALA A 162 5.38 -4.33 -13.50
C ALA A 162 5.53 -5.83 -13.78
N ASN A 163 6.14 -6.19 -14.91
CA ASN A 163 6.37 -7.58 -15.30
C ASN A 163 7.68 -8.17 -14.73
N SER A 164 8.49 -7.38 -14.03
CA SER A 164 9.72 -7.86 -13.42
C SER A 164 9.48 -8.47 -12.03
N SER A 165 10.54 -8.96 -11.37
CA SER A 165 10.42 -9.42 -9.98
C SER A 165 9.94 -8.28 -9.09
N TRP A 166 8.75 -8.44 -8.49
CA TRP A 166 8.13 -7.44 -7.59
C TRP A 166 9.06 -6.99 -6.47
N LYS A 167 10.01 -7.81 -6.05
CA LYS A 167 11.03 -7.43 -5.07
C LYS A 167 11.83 -6.21 -5.51
N LYS A 168 12.23 -6.14 -6.79
CA LYS A 168 13.04 -5.05 -7.33
C LYS A 168 12.28 -3.73 -7.41
N LEU A 169 10.95 -3.80 -7.55
CA LEU A 169 10.07 -2.63 -7.63
C LEU A 169 10.09 -1.79 -6.34
N TRP A 170 10.51 -2.37 -5.21
CA TRP A 170 10.45 -1.67 -3.94
C TRP A 170 11.78 -1.13 -3.43
N TYR A 171 12.89 -1.49 -4.09
CA TYR A 171 14.20 -0.91 -3.77
C TYR A 171 14.35 0.40 -4.52
N GLU A 172 14.54 1.49 -3.78
CA GLU A 172 14.85 2.84 -4.26
C GLU A 172 16.19 3.30 -3.68
#